data_AF-A0A8C8YS55-F1
#
_entry.id   AF-A0A8C8YS55-F1
#
_cell.length_a   1.000
_cell.length_b   1.000
_cell.length_c   1.000
_cell.angle_alpha   90.00
_cell.angle_beta   90.00
_cell.angle_gamma   90.00
#
_symmetry.space_group_name_H-M   'P 1'
#
loop_
_entity.id
_entity.type
_entity.pdbx_description
1 polymer ?
#
loop_
_entity_poly.entity_id
_entity_poly.type
_entity_poly.pdbx_seq_one_letter_code
_entity_poly.pdbx_strand_id
1 'polypeptide(L)'
;MFTAGAESLLQQAREIQAEELRKFCSRVSKLLREEDLGPDAIDCLRRLFLIAAAVDSEAVYQHLFTRVPAELFHSPMLAFEFVQFCRDNLHLFGGNLSILTLSFPNLFKFLAWNSPALTAEFVALLPALVDASTAVEMLHALLDLPCLTAALDLQLRSWPAASERPLWDTSLRNPSCLEAFRDPQLQGLVQHLLRSKASGTTQRLAPLHQLLQPMASCARVAQCAEAVPTLLHAFFSAVTQVASGALTNQLVLLLLERSDSLYRVPQFEARVHRVLSAQFLALCKLKPSLVVELARDLLEFLGSVNDVHGRASMVTSVVWAIGEYLSVTYDRRCTVEQINKFFEALEALLFEVTQSRPSAALPQCPPQVVTVLMTTLTKLASRSQDLIPRCLGGEWGERPAGF
;
A
#
# COMPACT_ATOMS: atom_id res chain seq x y z
N MET A 1 -6.51 15.18 -33.82
CA MET A 1 -5.68 15.46 -35.01
C MET A 1 -4.58 16.40 -34.57
N PHE A 2 -3.32 15.97 -34.65
CA PHE A 2 -2.17 16.79 -34.31
C PHE A 2 -2.01 17.91 -35.36
N THR A 3 -1.46 19.06 -34.97
CA THR A 3 -1.19 20.16 -35.91
C THR A 3 -0.08 19.74 -36.90
N ALA A 4 -0.05 20.29 -38.11
CA ALA A 4 0.95 19.93 -39.13
C ALA A 4 2.42 20.08 -38.67
N GLY A 5 2.68 20.97 -37.71
CA GLY A 5 4.00 21.10 -37.06
C GLY A 5 4.33 19.94 -36.11
N ALA A 6 3.34 19.35 -35.44
CA ALA A 6 3.52 18.16 -34.61
C ALA A 6 3.77 16.92 -35.48
N GLU A 7 3.10 16.76 -36.63
CA GLU A 7 3.38 15.65 -37.56
C GLU A 7 4.81 15.68 -38.13
N SER A 8 5.32 16.87 -38.47
CA SER A 8 6.72 17.04 -38.90
C SER A 8 7.72 16.69 -37.80
N LEU A 9 7.42 17.01 -36.54
CA LEU A 9 8.28 16.64 -35.39
C LEU A 9 8.20 15.15 -35.09
N LEU A 10 7.03 14.52 -35.23
CA LEU A 10 6.86 13.07 -35.06
C LEU A 10 7.64 12.28 -36.12
N GLN A 11 7.70 12.79 -37.35
CA GLN A 11 8.45 12.15 -38.44
C GLN A 11 9.97 12.31 -38.27
N GLN A 12 10.44 13.48 -37.83
CA GLN A 12 11.85 13.69 -37.46
C GLN A 12 12.24 12.87 -36.21
N ALA A 13 11.34 12.72 -35.25
CA ALA A 13 11.57 11.95 -34.02
C ALA A 13 11.83 10.46 -34.29
N ARG A 14 11.14 9.86 -35.27
CA ARG A 14 11.33 8.45 -35.66
C ARG A 14 12.73 8.13 -36.20
N GLU A 15 13.48 9.13 -36.64
CA GLU A 15 14.83 8.97 -37.21
C GLU A 15 15.95 9.28 -36.19
N ILE A 16 15.62 9.67 -34.95
CA ILE A 16 16.61 10.05 -33.93
C ILE A 16 17.36 8.81 -33.41
N GLN A 17 18.70 8.85 -33.48
CA GLN A 17 19.55 7.80 -32.93
C GLN A 17 19.46 7.75 -31.39
N ALA A 18 19.55 6.55 -30.80
CA ALA A 18 19.46 6.35 -29.34
C ALA A 18 20.44 7.22 -28.51
N GLU A 19 21.61 7.54 -29.08
CA GLU A 19 22.61 8.40 -28.44
C GLU A 19 22.21 9.89 -28.43
N GLU A 20 21.57 10.38 -29.49
CA GLU A 20 21.02 11.74 -29.56
C GLU A 20 19.83 11.91 -28.63
N LEU A 21 19.01 10.85 -28.53
CA LEU A 21 17.87 10.79 -27.64
C LEU A 21 18.30 10.77 -26.17
N ARG A 22 19.38 10.04 -25.84
CA ARG A 22 20.00 10.07 -24.51
C ARG A 22 20.56 11.46 -24.16
N LYS A 23 21.21 12.13 -25.12
CA LYS A 23 21.68 13.52 -24.97
C LYS A 23 20.51 14.48 -24.78
N PHE A 24 19.41 14.28 -25.50
CA PHE A 24 18.20 15.08 -25.37
C PHE A 24 17.54 14.88 -24.00
N CYS A 25 17.34 13.63 -23.55
CA CYS A 25 16.85 13.32 -22.20
C CYS A 25 17.75 13.96 -21.13
N SER A 26 19.08 13.85 -21.26
CA SER A 26 20.03 14.50 -20.34
C SER A 26 19.91 16.01 -20.34
N ARG A 27 19.65 16.64 -21.49
CA ARG A 27 19.49 18.09 -21.63
C ARG A 27 18.17 18.54 -21.02
N VAL A 28 17.07 17.81 -21.25
CA VAL A 28 15.78 18.08 -20.63
C VAL A 28 15.86 17.87 -19.12
N SER A 29 16.45 16.78 -18.63
CA SER A 29 16.69 16.60 -17.19
C SER A 29 17.55 17.71 -16.58
N LYS A 30 18.48 18.30 -17.34
CA LYS A 30 19.27 19.46 -16.88
C LYS A 30 18.44 20.74 -16.84
N LEU A 31 17.63 21.02 -17.88
CA LEU A 31 16.69 22.14 -17.91
C LEU A 31 15.64 22.04 -16.81
N LEU A 32 15.19 20.83 -16.50
CA LEU A 32 14.21 20.59 -15.43
C LEU A 32 14.77 20.73 -14.01
N ARG A 33 16.10 20.85 -13.88
CA ARG A 33 16.78 21.16 -12.62
C ARG A 33 16.99 22.68 -12.43
N GLU A 34 16.71 23.51 -13.43
CA GLU A 34 16.81 24.96 -13.33
C GLU A 34 15.51 25.53 -12.71
N GLU A 35 15.63 26.49 -11.79
CA GLU A 35 14.56 26.95 -10.87
C GLU A 35 13.31 27.51 -11.58
N ASP A 36 13.49 28.22 -12.70
CA ASP A 36 12.39 28.79 -13.47
C ASP A 36 11.84 27.76 -14.47
N LEU A 37 11.06 26.81 -13.95
CA LEU A 37 10.19 25.94 -14.74
C LEU A 37 9.02 26.77 -15.31
N GLY A 38 9.34 27.69 -16.22
CA GLY A 38 8.38 28.43 -17.01
C GLY A 38 7.59 27.51 -17.95
N PRO A 39 6.60 28.06 -18.68
CA PRO A 39 5.84 27.32 -19.69
C PRO A 39 6.72 26.59 -20.71
N ASP A 40 7.95 27.08 -20.96
CA ASP A 40 8.92 26.46 -21.86
C ASP A 40 9.48 25.13 -21.36
N ALA A 41 9.65 24.95 -20.05
CA ALA A 41 10.11 23.67 -19.47
C ALA A 41 9.01 22.60 -19.56
N ILE A 42 7.76 23.02 -19.39
CA ILE A 42 6.58 22.16 -19.59
C ILE A 42 6.42 21.80 -21.06
N ASP A 43 6.61 22.75 -21.99
CA ASP A 43 6.60 22.48 -23.42
C ASP A 43 7.74 21.52 -23.80
N CYS A 44 8.93 21.66 -23.21
CA CYS A 44 10.05 20.72 -23.40
C CYS A 44 9.73 19.31 -22.88
N LEU A 45 9.08 19.19 -21.73
CA LEU A 45 8.60 17.90 -21.20
C LEU A 45 7.56 17.26 -22.10
N ARG A 46 6.53 18.03 -22.47
CA ARG A 46 5.46 17.57 -23.37
C ARG A 46 6.04 17.15 -24.71
N ARG A 47 6.98 17.91 -25.26
CA ARG A 47 7.73 17.53 -26.48
C ARG A 47 8.56 16.27 -26.27
N LEU A 48 9.26 16.12 -25.15
CA LEU A 48 10.02 14.90 -24.85
C LEU A 48 9.10 13.67 -24.79
N PHE A 49 7.95 13.81 -24.15
CA PHE A 49 6.94 12.76 -24.07
C PHE A 49 6.31 12.45 -25.44
N LEU A 50 6.01 13.47 -26.24
CA LEU A 50 5.52 13.31 -27.60
C LEU A 50 6.56 12.65 -28.50
N ILE A 51 7.83 13.05 -28.40
CA ILE A 51 8.95 12.41 -29.11
C ILE A 51 9.08 10.96 -28.67
N ALA A 52 9.07 10.67 -27.36
CA ALA A 52 9.13 9.31 -26.84
C ALA A 52 7.99 8.44 -27.41
N ALA A 53 6.78 8.98 -27.46
CA ALA A 53 5.63 8.33 -28.09
C ALA A 53 5.75 8.19 -29.61
N ALA A 54 6.43 9.12 -30.28
CA ALA A 54 6.67 9.08 -31.72
C ALA A 54 7.68 8.00 -32.13
N VAL A 55 8.75 7.90 -31.34
CA VAL A 55 9.88 6.99 -31.58
C VAL A 55 9.50 5.55 -31.20
N ASP A 56 8.50 5.36 -30.34
CA ASP A 56 8.08 4.06 -29.78
C ASP A 56 9.28 3.22 -29.31
N SER A 57 10.23 3.89 -28.66
CA SER A 57 11.48 3.26 -28.22
C SER A 57 11.37 2.90 -26.76
N GLU A 58 11.38 1.59 -26.49
CA GLU A 58 11.45 1.03 -25.14
C GLU A 58 12.58 1.67 -24.31
N ALA A 59 13.75 1.90 -24.90
CA ALA A 59 14.88 2.52 -24.21
C ALA A 59 14.58 3.94 -23.68
N VAL A 60 13.72 4.69 -24.38
CA VAL A 60 13.30 6.04 -23.96
C VAL A 60 12.37 5.95 -22.80
N TYR A 61 11.33 5.10 -22.90
CA TYR A 61 10.40 4.88 -21.80
C TYR A 61 11.15 4.39 -20.56
N GLN A 62 12.03 3.40 -20.71
CA GLN A 62 12.87 2.94 -19.62
C GLN A 62 13.67 4.08 -19.00
N HIS A 63 14.30 4.95 -19.80
CA HIS A 63 15.05 6.09 -19.27
C HIS A 63 14.14 7.11 -18.54
N LEU A 64 13.02 7.48 -19.14
CA LEU A 64 12.04 8.41 -18.57
C LEU A 64 11.52 7.91 -17.24
N PHE A 65 11.01 6.67 -17.20
CA PHE A 65 10.40 6.10 -16.02
C PHE A 65 11.41 5.73 -14.92
N THR A 66 12.71 5.56 -15.24
CA THR A 66 13.73 5.25 -14.22
C THR A 66 14.43 6.48 -13.68
N ARG A 67 14.82 7.45 -14.51
CA ARG A 67 15.62 8.60 -14.06
C ARG A 67 14.75 9.75 -13.58
N VAL A 68 13.71 10.12 -14.32
CA VAL A 68 12.95 11.34 -14.04
C VAL A 68 12.26 11.28 -12.67
N PRO A 69 11.49 10.23 -12.31
CA PRO A 69 10.93 10.15 -10.96
C PRO A 69 11.98 9.94 -9.87
N ALA A 70 13.13 9.34 -10.17
CA ALA A 70 14.17 9.12 -9.16
C ALA A 70 14.95 10.39 -8.80
N GLU A 71 15.16 11.28 -9.77
CA GLU A 71 15.98 12.48 -9.61
C GLU A 71 15.12 13.74 -9.39
N LEU A 72 13.90 13.79 -9.92
CA LEU A 72 13.08 15.00 -9.96
C LEU A 72 11.72 14.84 -9.28
N PHE A 73 11.55 13.85 -8.41
CA PHE A 73 10.32 13.68 -7.61
C PHE A 73 9.92 14.93 -6.83
N HIS A 74 10.88 15.79 -6.53
CA HIS A 74 10.68 16.97 -5.69
C HIS A 74 10.09 18.19 -6.41
N SER A 75 9.96 18.14 -7.74
CA SER A 75 9.32 19.19 -8.53
C SER A 75 7.82 18.91 -8.69
N PRO A 76 6.91 19.69 -8.04
CA PRO A 76 5.48 19.39 -8.05
C PRO A 76 4.86 19.51 -9.44
N MET A 77 5.26 20.52 -10.21
CA MET A 77 4.72 20.76 -11.56
C MET A 77 5.10 19.63 -12.52
N LEU A 78 6.36 19.21 -12.51
CA LEU A 78 6.82 18.07 -13.29
C LEU A 78 6.09 16.80 -12.88
N ALA A 79 5.97 16.54 -11.58
CA ALA A 79 5.31 15.35 -11.07
C ALA A 79 3.85 15.26 -11.55
N PHE A 80 3.13 16.38 -11.53
CA PHE A 80 1.77 16.47 -12.04
C PHE A 80 1.68 16.20 -13.54
N GLU A 81 2.45 16.93 -14.34
CA GLU A 81 2.46 16.75 -15.80
C GLU A 81 2.92 15.35 -16.22
N PHE A 82 3.87 14.75 -15.50
CA PHE A 82 4.34 13.38 -15.77
C PHE A 82 3.23 12.35 -15.55
N VAL A 83 2.55 12.42 -14.40
CA VAL A 83 1.48 11.47 -14.04
C VAL A 83 0.28 11.67 -14.96
N GLN A 84 -0.08 12.91 -15.25
CA GLN A 84 -1.13 13.23 -16.21
C GLN A 84 -0.80 12.72 -17.61
N PHE A 85 0.44 12.90 -18.08
CA PHE A 85 0.87 12.35 -19.37
C PHE A 85 0.69 10.83 -19.41
N CYS A 86 1.11 10.12 -18.35
CA CYS A 86 0.95 8.67 -18.28
C CYS A 86 -0.52 8.26 -18.37
N ARG A 87 -1.41 8.94 -17.66
CA ARG A 87 -2.85 8.68 -17.66
C ARG A 87 -3.49 8.95 -19.03
N ASP A 88 -3.22 10.13 -19.59
CA ASP A 88 -3.91 10.59 -20.80
C ASP A 88 -3.40 9.85 -22.06
N ASN A 89 -2.20 9.25 -21.97
CA ASN A 89 -1.51 8.62 -23.10
C ASN A 89 -1.29 7.12 -22.91
N LEU A 90 -2.10 6.44 -22.10
CA LEU A 90 -2.02 4.98 -21.88
C LEU A 90 -1.96 4.18 -23.19
N HIS A 91 -2.71 4.62 -24.21
CA HIS A 91 -2.75 4.03 -25.54
C HIS A 91 -1.42 4.11 -26.31
N LEU A 92 -0.58 5.12 -26.03
CA LEU A 92 0.73 5.29 -26.67
C LEU A 92 1.76 4.30 -26.14
N PHE A 93 1.52 3.69 -24.97
CA PHE A 93 2.43 2.70 -24.42
C PHE A 93 2.30 1.32 -25.07
N GLY A 94 1.34 1.07 -25.97
CA GLY A 94 1.30 -0.13 -26.84
C GLY A 94 1.79 -1.43 -26.17
N GLY A 95 2.81 -2.07 -26.75
CA GLY A 95 3.49 -3.26 -26.17
C GLY A 95 4.45 -2.95 -25.00
N ASN A 96 4.74 -1.67 -24.75
CA ASN A 96 5.58 -1.13 -23.68
C ASN A 96 4.81 -0.89 -22.36
N LEU A 97 3.53 -1.29 -22.28
CA LEU A 97 2.72 -1.19 -21.04
C LEU A 97 3.39 -1.88 -19.84
N SER A 98 4.16 -2.95 -20.10
CA SER A 98 4.97 -3.63 -19.08
C SER A 98 6.01 -2.70 -18.45
N ILE A 99 6.58 -1.75 -19.20
CA ILE A 99 7.52 -0.77 -18.65
C ILE A 99 6.80 0.15 -17.67
N LEU A 100 5.61 0.62 -18.04
CA LEU A 100 4.80 1.50 -17.19
C LEU A 100 4.36 0.77 -15.91
N THR A 101 3.79 -0.43 -16.02
CA THR A 101 3.32 -1.22 -14.87
C THR A 101 4.48 -1.56 -13.93
N LEU A 102 5.63 -1.98 -14.47
CA LEU A 102 6.82 -2.26 -13.67
C LEU A 102 7.47 -1.01 -13.07
N SER A 103 7.13 0.20 -13.52
CA SER A 103 7.73 1.44 -13.00
C SER A 103 6.98 2.05 -11.81
N PHE A 104 5.93 1.40 -11.32
CA PHE A 104 5.12 1.91 -10.20
C PHE A 104 5.94 2.32 -8.97
N PRO A 105 7.03 1.62 -8.53
CA PRO A 105 7.76 2.04 -7.34
C PRO A 105 8.39 3.42 -7.50
N ASN A 106 8.85 3.76 -8.71
CA ASN A 106 9.42 5.07 -8.99
C ASN A 106 8.34 6.13 -9.16
N LEU A 107 7.21 5.80 -9.80
CA LEU A 107 6.07 6.70 -9.90
C LEU A 107 5.52 7.06 -8.52
N PHE A 108 5.49 6.10 -7.59
CA PHE A 108 5.09 6.34 -6.21
C PHE A 108 5.98 7.32 -5.47
N LYS A 109 7.21 7.64 -5.96
CA LYS A 109 8.01 8.73 -5.40
C LYS A 109 7.39 10.10 -5.66
N PHE A 110 6.79 10.30 -6.84
CA PHE A 110 6.03 11.52 -7.12
C PHE A 110 4.86 11.66 -6.15
N LEU A 111 4.09 10.58 -5.99
CA LEU A 111 2.96 10.54 -5.08
C LEU A 111 3.38 10.78 -3.63
N ALA A 112 4.41 10.07 -3.16
CA ALA A 112 4.93 10.18 -1.81
C ALA A 112 5.37 11.61 -1.50
N TRP A 113 6.04 12.27 -2.43
CA TRP A 113 6.56 13.61 -2.21
C TRP A 113 5.51 14.72 -2.39
N ASN A 114 4.58 14.59 -3.33
CA ASN A 114 3.66 15.66 -3.75
C ASN A 114 2.19 15.39 -3.39
N SER A 115 1.93 14.46 -2.47
CA SER A 115 0.61 14.32 -1.85
C SER A 115 0.24 15.59 -1.04
N PRO A 116 -1.04 16.01 -1.03
CA PRO A 116 -2.20 15.32 -1.60
C PRO A 116 -2.51 15.67 -3.07
N ALA A 117 -1.77 16.59 -3.70
CA ALA A 117 -2.11 17.13 -5.02
C ALA A 117 -2.19 16.06 -6.12
N LEU A 118 -1.40 14.98 -6.01
CA LEU A 118 -1.40 13.87 -6.97
C LEU A 118 -2.35 12.73 -6.64
N THR A 119 -3.06 12.75 -5.51
CA THR A 119 -3.87 11.60 -5.08
C THR A 119 -4.95 11.25 -6.11
N ALA A 120 -5.68 12.24 -6.63
CA ALA A 120 -6.72 12.02 -7.63
C ALA A 120 -6.16 11.50 -8.96
N GLU A 121 -5.00 12.03 -9.37
CA GLU A 121 -4.30 11.59 -10.57
C GLU A 121 -3.86 10.12 -10.46
N PHE A 122 -3.33 9.71 -9.31
CA PHE A 122 -2.96 8.32 -9.07
C PHE A 122 -4.17 7.39 -8.91
N VAL A 123 -5.28 7.85 -8.33
CA VAL A 123 -6.53 7.06 -8.31
C VAL A 123 -6.99 6.72 -9.73
N ALA A 124 -6.87 7.66 -10.66
CA ALA A 124 -7.21 7.43 -12.06
C ALA A 124 -6.17 6.59 -12.82
N LEU A 125 -4.89 6.70 -12.47
CA LEU A 125 -3.80 5.96 -13.13
C LEU A 125 -3.65 4.50 -12.62
N LEU A 126 -3.94 4.25 -11.34
CA LEU A 126 -3.73 2.95 -10.68
C LEU A 126 -4.30 1.75 -11.45
N PRO A 127 -5.53 1.78 -12.01
CA PRO A 127 -6.07 0.65 -12.77
C PRO A 127 -5.20 0.21 -13.95
N ALA A 128 -4.43 1.12 -14.54
CA ALA A 128 -3.50 0.80 -15.63
C ALA A 128 -2.13 0.31 -15.15
N LEU A 129 -1.78 0.54 -13.87
CA LEU A 129 -0.53 0.08 -13.26
C LEU A 129 -0.66 -1.31 -12.62
N VAL A 130 -1.85 -1.65 -12.13
CA VAL A 130 -2.10 -2.91 -11.42
C VAL A 130 -1.94 -4.08 -12.38
N ASP A 131 -0.98 -4.94 -12.08
CA ASP A 131 -0.74 -6.19 -12.78
C ASP A 131 -0.73 -7.36 -11.79
N ALA A 132 -1.24 -8.52 -12.19
CA ALA A 132 -1.35 -9.68 -11.31
C ALA A 132 0.01 -10.18 -10.80
N SER A 133 1.09 -10.00 -11.56
CA SER A 133 2.44 -10.44 -11.17
C SER A 133 3.08 -9.53 -10.12
N THR A 134 2.64 -8.28 -10.00
CA THR A 134 3.23 -7.28 -9.08
C THR A 134 2.24 -6.73 -8.05
N ALA A 135 0.97 -7.14 -8.08
CA ALA A 135 -0.07 -6.63 -7.19
C ALA A 135 0.27 -6.74 -5.69
N VAL A 136 0.87 -7.85 -5.27
CA VAL A 136 1.31 -8.05 -3.88
C VAL A 136 2.40 -7.03 -3.51
N GLU A 137 3.39 -6.84 -4.39
CA GLU A 137 4.45 -5.86 -4.22
C GLU A 137 3.91 -4.42 -4.18
N MET A 138 2.94 -4.10 -5.05
CA MET A 138 2.29 -2.80 -5.09
C MET A 138 1.50 -2.51 -3.82
N LEU A 139 0.80 -3.50 -3.27
CA LEU A 139 0.07 -3.34 -2.01
C LEU A 139 1.02 -3.04 -0.85
N HIS A 140 2.17 -3.72 -0.75
CA HIS A 140 3.22 -3.34 0.20
C HIS A 140 3.66 -1.88 -0.01
N ALA A 141 3.99 -1.51 -1.26
CA ALA A 141 4.46 -0.17 -1.56
C ALA A 141 3.45 0.94 -1.23
N LEU A 142 2.14 0.70 -1.46
CA LEU A 142 1.07 1.63 -1.08
C LEU A 142 0.98 1.79 0.45
N LEU A 143 1.07 0.70 1.20
CA LEU A 143 1.06 0.72 2.67
C LEU A 143 2.30 1.40 3.26
N ASP A 144 3.43 1.31 2.56
CA ASP A 144 4.71 1.90 2.97
C ASP A 144 4.97 3.30 2.38
N LEU A 145 4.01 3.93 1.70
CA LEU A 145 4.13 5.29 1.15
C LEU A 145 4.63 6.34 2.18
N PRO A 146 4.16 6.35 3.44
CA PRO A 146 4.69 7.28 4.46
C PRO A 146 6.17 7.00 4.79
N CYS A 147 6.57 5.73 4.84
CA CYS A 147 7.96 5.32 5.05
C CYS A 147 8.83 5.71 3.84
N LEU A 148 8.34 5.52 2.61
CA LEU A 148 8.98 5.99 1.39
C LEU A 148 9.20 7.50 1.43
N THR A 149 8.19 8.26 1.87
CA THR A 149 8.27 9.72 1.98
C THR A 149 9.38 10.15 2.95
N ALA A 150 9.50 9.48 4.10
CA ALA A 150 10.59 9.70 5.05
C ALA A 150 11.96 9.38 4.44
N ALA A 151 12.09 8.27 3.71
CA ALA A 151 13.32 7.88 3.05
C ALA A 151 13.75 8.86 1.94
N LEU A 152 12.80 9.37 1.15
CA LEU A 152 13.05 10.39 0.13
C LEU A 152 13.54 11.71 0.74
N ASP A 153 13.01 12.08 1.91
CA ASP A 153 13.43 13.30 2.61
C ASP A 153 14.90 13.18 3.06
N LEU A 154 15.29 12.04 3.62
CA LEU A 154 16.70 11.76 3.95
C LEU A 154 17.59 11.68 2.71
N GLN A 155 17.11 11.05 1.62
CA GLN A 155 17.85 10.97 0.37
C GLN A 155 18.15 12.36 -0.19
N LEU A 156 17.17 13.26 -0.24
CA LEU A 156 17.34 14.62 -0.72
C LEU A 156 18.33 15.42 0.15
N ARG A 157 18.27 15.23 1.48
CA ARG A 157 19.21 15.86 2.43
C ARG A 157 20.65 15.37 2.28
N SER A 158 20.85 14.17 1.73
CA SER A 158 22.17 13.58 1.51
C SER A 158 22.88 14.08 0.24
N TRP A 159 22.16 14.76 -0.66
CA TRP A 159 22.75 15.30 -1.88
C TRP A 159 23.72 16.46 -1.56
N PRO A 160 24.94 16.48 -2.17
CA PRO A 160 25.87 17.59 -2.01
C PRO A 160 25.18 18.89 -2.42
N ALA A 161 25.29 19.93 -1.59
CA ALA A 161 24.54 21.18 -1.69
C ALA A 161 24.38 21.68 -3.13
N ALA A 162 23.16 21.61 -3.67
CA ALA A 162 22.69 22.60 -4.63
C ALA A 162 22.46 23.93 -3.88
N SER A 163 22.72 25.05 -4.55
CA SER A 163 22.62 26.42 -4.02
C SER A 163 21.28 26.73 -3.35
N GLU A 164 20.21 26.05 -3.72
CA GLU A 164 18.89 26.22 -3.11
C GLU A 164 18.44 24.96 -2.39
N ARG A 165 18.61 24.95 -1.06
CA ARG A 165 17.80 24.09 -0.21
C ARG A 165 16.42 24.75 -0.10
N PRO A 166 15.31 24.05 -0.38
CA PRO A 166 14.00 24.49 0.08
C PRO A 166 14.09 24.77 1.59
N LEU A 167 13.49 25.86 2.06
CA LEU A 167 13.41 26.22 3.49
C LEU A 167 12.55 25.19 4.23
N TRP A 168 13.06 23.97 4.39
CA TRP A 168 12.39 22.94 5.17
C TRP A 168 12.48 23.28 6.65
N ASP A 169 11.46 22.84 7.38
CA ASP A 169 11.24 23.04 8.80
C ASP A 169 12.48 22.65 9.62
N THR A 170 13.21 23.64 10.14
CA THR A 170 14.46 23.48 10.91
C THR A 170 14.35 22.52 12.11
N SER A 171 13.12 22.14 12.47
CA SER A 171 12.71 21.33 13.60
C SER A 171 13.10 19.84 13.53
N LEU A 172 13.52 19.31 12.38
CA LEU A 172 13.96 17.91 12.24
C LEU A 172 15.38 17.79 11.69
N ARG A 173 16.36 18.30 12.45
CA ARG A 173 17.74 17.77 12.40
C ARG A 173 17.76 16.48 13.21
N ASN A 174 17.43 15.34 12.61
CA ASN A 174 17.75 14.06 13.24
C ASN A 174 19.02 13.45 12.61
N PRO A 175 20.23 13.87 13.07
CA PRO A 175 21.49 13.34 12.54
C PRO A 175 21.58 11.81 12.68
N SER A 176 20.94 11.23 13.70
CA SER A 176 20.94 9.79 13.92
C SER A 176 20.27 9.00 12.80
N CYS A 177 19.18 9.53 12.20
CA CYS A 177 18.54 8.89 11.05
C CYS A 177 19.44 8.91 9.82
N LEU A 178 20.16 10.00 9.56
CA LEU A 178 21.08 10.09 8.41
C LEU A 178 22.30 9.18 8.55
N GLU A 179 22.84 9.05 9.76
CA GLU A 179 23.95 8.13 10.05
C GLU A 179 23.53 6.68 9.91
N ALA A 180 22.37 6.32 10.46
CA ALA A 180 21.86 4.96 10.40
C ALA A 180 21.27 4.59 9.03
N PHE A 181 20.85 5.56 8.22
CA PHE A 181 20.50 5.35 6.80
C PHE A 181 21.72 4.94 5.96
N ARG A 182 22.95 5.17 6.45
CA ARG A 182 24.20 4.71 5.84
C ARG A 182 24.66 3.35 6.37
N ASP A 183 23.89 2.71 7.24
CA ASP A 183 24.22 1.38 7.77
C ASP A 183 24.24 0.33 6.64
N PRO A 184 25.36 -0.37 6.42
CA PRO A 184 25.46 -1.43 5.42
C PRO A 184 24.41 -2.54 5.56
N GLN A 185 23.95 -2.84 6.79
CA GLN A 185 22.95 -3.87 7.05
C GLN A 185 21.56 -3.47 6.54
N LEU A 186 21.25 -2.17 6.53
CA LEU A 186 19.97 -1.61 6.08
C LEU A 186 20.00 -1.16 4.62
N GLN A 187 21.19 -1.07 4.01
CA GLN A 187 21.37 -0.60 2.64
C GLN A 187 20.52 -1.39 1.63
N GLY A 188 20.40 -2.71 1.79
CA GLY A 188 19.56 -3.54 0.93
C GLY A 188 18.07 -3.18 1.02
N LEU A 189 17.56 -2.91 2.24
CA LEU A 189 16.17 -2.49 2.46
C LEU A 189 15.93 -1.08 1.90
N VAL A 190 16.90 -0.17 2.07
CA VAL A 190 16.84 1.19 1.51
C VAL A 190 16.81 1.15 -0.01
N GLN A 191 17.67 0.34 -0.64
CA GLN A 191 17.69 0.14 -2.08
C GLN A 191 16.38 -0.46 -2.58
N HIS A 192 15.82 -1.42 -1.84
CA HIS A 192 14.49 -1.94 -2.15
C HIS A 192 13.45 -0.84 -2.07
N LEU A 193 13.33 -0.10 -0.96
CA LEU A 193 12.35 0.97 -0.80
C LEU A 193 12.46 2.05 -1.90
N LEU A 194 13.67 2.43 -2.29
CA LEU A 194 13.95 3.46 -3.29
C LEU A 194 14.13 2.93 -4.72
N ARG A 195 13.80 1.66 -4.99
CA ARG A 195 13.96 1.04 -6.30
C ARG A 195 13.19 1.78 -7.39
N SER A 196 13.69 1.71 -8.62
CA SER A 196 13.05 2.34 -9.79
C SER A 196 12.10 1.41 -10.55
N LYS A 197 12.17 0.11 -10.31
CA LYS A 197 11.34 -0.89 -10.96
C LYS A 197 10.87 -1.94 -9.98
N ALA A 198 9.68 -2.47 -10.24
CA ALA A 198 9.13 -3.63 -9.58
C ALA A 198 9.94 -4.87 -9.96
N SER A 199 10.09 -5.77 -9.00
CA SER A 199 10.85 -7.01 -9.17
C SER A 199 10.00 -8.26 -8.96
N GLY A 200 8.74 -8.12 -8.58
CA GLY A 200 7.87 -9.22 -8.15
C GLY A 200 8.25 -9.76 -6.77
N THR A 201 9.18 -9.11 -6.07
CA THR A 201 9.68 -9.56 -4.76
C THR A 201 9.29 -8.58 -3.67
N THR A 202 8.99 -9.11 -2.48
CA THR A 202 8.61 -8.32 -1.31
C THR A 202 9.73 -8.36 -0.26
N GLN A 203 9.86 -7.28 0.52
CA GLN A 203 10.75 -7.22 1.67
C GLN A 203 10.02 -6.68 2.88
N ARG A 204 10.35 -7.19 4.06
CA ARG A 204 9.82 -6.70 5.34
C ARG A 204 10.57 -5.46 5.76
N LEU A 205 9.88 -4.31 5.75
CA LEU A 205 10.48 -3.01 6.05
C LEU A 205 10.43 -2.61 7.54
N ALA A 206 10.00 -3.51 8.43
CA ALA A 206 9.91 -3.23 9.87
C ALA A 206 11.21 -2.63 10.48
N PRO A 207 12.43 -3.08 10.11
CA PRO A 207 13.65 -2.43 10.58
C PRO A 207 13.78 -0.97 10.11
N LEU A 208 13.37 -0.66 8.88
CA LEU A 208 13.35 0.72 8.38
C LEU A 208 12.27 1.56 9.05
N HIS A 209 11.12 0.97 9.41
CA HIS A 209 10.08 1.70 10.14
C HIS A 209 10.61 2.24 11.46
N GLN A 210 11.31 1.40 12.23
CA GLN A 210 11.92 1.82 13.50
C GLN A 210 12.95 2.93 13.28
N LEU A 211 13.78 2.79 12.25
CA LEU A 211 14.81 3.77 11.91
C LEU A 211 14.23 5.13 11.52
N LEU A 212 13.23 5.12 10.66
CA LEU A 212 12.66 6.31 10.06
C LEU A 212 11.59 6.93 10.95
N GLN A 213 11.13 6.24 12.00
CA GLN A 213 10.07 6.69 12.91
C GLN A 213 10.16 8.17 13.35
N PRO A 214 11.34 8.75 13.64
CA PRO A 214 11.43 10.18 13.98
C PRO A 214 10.96 11.14 12.89
N MET A 215 10.88 10.69 11.63
CA MET A 215 10.35 11.44 10.50
C MET A 215 8.84 11.39 10.39
N ALA A 216 8.14 10.59 11.21
CA ALA A 216 6.67 10.49 11.18
C ALA A 216 5.97 11.81 11.53
N SER A 217 6.64 12.72 12.24
CA SER A 217 6.14 14.07 12.56
C SER A 217 6.31 15.08 11.42
N CYS A 218 7.07 14.75 10.37
CA CYS A 218 7.19 15.61 9.20
C CYS A 218 5.81 15.82 8.55
N ALA A 219 5.45 17.09 8.30
CA ALA A 219 4.18 17.43 7.66
C ALA A 219 3.95 16.67 6.35
N ARG A 220 5.00 16.52 5.53
CA ARG A 220 4.94 15.78 4.26
C ARG A 220 4.61 14.29 4.46
N VAL A 221 5.19 13.66 5.48
CA VAL A 221 4.93 12.25 5.80
C VAL A 221 3.48 12.08 6.27
N ALA A 222 3.00 13.00 7.10
CA ALA A 222 1.60 13.01 7.53
C ALA A 222 0.64 13.22 6.35
N GLN A 223 0.89 14.18 5.46
CA GLN A 223 0.08 14.45 4.27
C GLN A 223 0.04 13.27 3.31
N CYS A 224 1.18 12.61 3.07
CA CYS A 224 1.23 11.40 2.27
C CYS A 224 0.40 10.25 2.89
N ALA A 225 0.49 10.08 4.21
CA ALA A 225 -0.30 9.08 4.93
C ALA A 225 -1.81 9.27 4.77
N GLU A 226 -2.29 10.50 4.61
CA GLU A 226 -3.72 10.78 4.37
C GLU A 226 -4.23 10.29 3.01
N ALA A 227 -3.34 10.18 2.00
CA ALA A 227 -3.71 9.71 0.67
C ALA A 227 -3.91 8.19 0.59
N VAL A 228 -3.20 7.43 1.43
CA VAL A 228 -3.11 5.96 1.36
C VAL A 228 -4.47 5.26 1.41
N PRO A 229 -5.43 5.58 2.32
CA PRO A 229 -6.72 4.90 2.34
C PRO A 229 -7.47 4.98 1.00
N THR A 230 -7.47 6.15 0.37
CA THR A 230 -8.10 6.38 -0.94
C THR A 230 -7.41 5.56 -2.04
N LEU A 231 -6.08 5.51 -2.02
CA LEU A 231 -5.29 4.74 -2.98
C LEU A 231 -5.49 3.23 -2.81
N LEU A 232 -5.62 2.74 -1.57
CA LEU A 232 -5.95 1.34 -1.28
C LEU A 232 -7.33 0.97 -1.84
N HIS A 233 -8.33 1.85 -1.71
CA HIS A 233 -9.63 1.61 -2.34
C HIS A 233 -9.52 1.50 -3.87
N ALA A 234 -8.78 2.40 -4.52
CA ALA A 234 -8.55 2.35 -5.96
C ALA A 234 -7.80 1.08 -6.38
N PHE A 235 -6.76 0.69 -5.63
CA PHE A 235 -6.02 -0.55 -5.84
C PHE A 235 -6.91 -1.78 -5.75
N PHE A 236 -7.72 -1.92 -4.69
CA PHE A 236 -8.59 -3.09 -4.54
C PHE A 236 -9.71 -3.13 -5.59
N SER A 237 -10.22 -1.98 -6.01
CA SER A 237 -11.16 -1.88 -7.14
C SER A 237 -10.55 -2.41 -8.43
N ALA A 238 -9.28 -2.08 -8.70
CA ALA A 238 -8.56 -2.55 -9.88
C ALA A 238 -8.13 -4.03 -9.79
N VAL A 239 -7.48 -4.43 -8.69
CA VAL A 239 -6.89 -5.77 -8.56
C VAL A 239 -7.94 -6.87 -8.59
N THR A 240 -9.15 -6.61 -8.09
CA THR A 240 -10.25 -7.59 -8.12
C THR A 240 -10.71 -7.92 -9.54
N GLN A 241 -10.42 -7.09 -10.53
CA GLN A 241 -10.70 -7.38 -11.94
C GLN A 241 -9.70 -8.37 -12.56
N VAL A 242 -8.50 -8.49 -12.00
CA VAL A 242 -7.40 -9.32 -12.53
C VAL A 242 -6.96 -10.44 -11.59
N ALA A 243 -7.52 -10.49 -10.36
CA ALA A 243 -7.07 -11.41 -9.33
C ALA A 243 -7.45 -12.86 -9.62
N SER A 244 -6.43 -13.73 -9.69
CA SER A 244 -6.62 -15.17 -9.64
C SER A 244 -6.91 -15.63 -8.22
N GLY A 245 -7.44 -16.84 -8.06
CA GLY A 245 -7.69 -17.42 -6.73
C GLY A 245 -6.43 -17.51 -5.85
N ALA A 246 -5.25 -17.73 -6.44
CA ALA A 246 -3.98 -17.74 -5.72
C ALA A 246 -3.56 -16.33 -5.29
N LEU A 247 -3.73 -15.33 -6.17
CA LEU A 247 -3.44 -13.94 -5.85
C LEU A 247 -4.38 -13.42 -4.75
N THR A 248 -5.68 -13.76 -4.80
CA THR A 248 -6.61 -13.41 -3.72
C THR A 248 -6.15 -13.96 -2.37
N ASN A 249 -5.67 -15.20 -2.32
CA ASN A 249 -5.14 -15.81 -1.10
C ASN A 249 -3.93 -15.02 -0.58
N GLN A 250 -2.99 -14.68 -1.46
CA GLN A 250 -1.81 -13.87 -1.11
C GLN A 250 -2.18 -12.48 -0.57
N LEU A 251 -3.16 -11.82 -1.21
CA LEU A 251 -3.65 -10.50 -0.76
C LEU A 251 -4.26 -10.59 0.65
N VAL A 252 -5.08 -11.61 0.94
CA VAL A 252 -5.65 -11.80 2.28
C VAL A 252 -4.56 -12.01 3.34
N LEU A 253 -3.57 -12.87 3.04
CA LEU A 253 -2.45 -13.09 3.96
C LEU A 253 -1.67 -11.80 4.22
N LEU A 254 -1.43 -10.98 3.18
CA LEU A 254 -0.78 -9.68 3.32
C LEU A 254 -1.62 -8.73 4.19
N LEU A 255 -2.94 -8.67 4.01
CA LEU A 255 -3.82 -7.85 4.85
C LEU A 255 -3.68 -8.17 6.34
N LEU A 256 -3.55 -9.46 6.68
CA LEU A 256 -3.35 -9.94 8.05
C LEU A 256 -1.93 -9.63 8.56
N GLU A 257 -0.90 -9.90 7.77
CA GLU A 257 0.50 -9.61 8.15
C GLU A 257 0.72 -8.10 8.38
N ARG A 258 0.14 -7.27 7.51
CA ARG A 258 0.36 -5.83 7.53
C ARG A 258 -0.52 -5.09 8.53
N SER A 259 -1.53 -5.72 9.14
CA SER A 259 -2.29 -5.04 10.22
C SER A 259 -1.42 -4.68 11.42
N ASP A 260 -0.29 -5.35 11.60
CA ASP A 260 0.57 -5.21 12.78
C ASP A 260 1.90 -4.50 12.49
N SER A 261 2.15 -4.24 11.21
CA SER A 261 3.45 -3.81 10.71
C SER A 261 3.33 -2.52 9.89
N LEU A 262 2.47 -1.59 10.29
CA LEU A 262 2.36 -0.30 9.61
C LEU A 262 3.40 0.71 10.14
N TYR A 263 3.86 1.59 9.26
CA TYR A 263 4.67 2.74 9.68
C TYR A 263 3.80 3.69 10.53
N ARG A 264 4.25 4.02 11.74
CA ARG A 264 3.39 4.69 12.73
C ARG A 264 3.32 6.19 12.48
N VAL A 265 2.20 6.63 11.95
CA VAL A 265 1.84 8.05 11.78
C VAL A 265 0.51 8.28 12.51
N PRO A 266 0.31 9.40 13.22
CA PRO A 266 -0.95 9.67 13.91
C PRO A 266 -2.17 9.47 13.01
N GLN A 267 -3.17 8.72 13.50
CA GLN A 267 -4.42 8.36 12.80
C GLN A 267 -4.28 7.46 11.55
N PHE A 268 -3.07 7.23 11.04
CA PHE A 268 -2.84 6.45 9.83
C PHE A 268 -3.28 4.99 10.00
N GLU A 269 -2.82 4.33 11.07
CA GLU A 269 -3.11 2.92 11.34
C GLU A 269 -4.62 2.68 11.42
N ALA A 270 -5.34 3.48 12.21
CA ALA A 270 -6.78 3.35 12.36
C ALA A 270 -7.54 3.53 11.02
N ARG A 271 -7.10 4.45 10.15
CA ARG A 271 -7.72 4.65 8.83
C ARG A 271 -7.40 3.47 7.90
N VAL A 272 -6.16 3.01 7.87
CA VAL A 272 -5.74 1.86 7.05
C VAL A 272 -6.46 0.60 7.51
N HIS A 273 -6.51 0.30 8.81
CA HIS A 273 -7.21 -0.87 9.35
C HIS A 273 -8.67 -0.92 8.95
N ARG A 274 -9.38 0.21 8.89
CA ARG A 274 -10.77 0.26 8.38
C ARG A 274 -10.86 -0.17 6.92
N VAL A 275 -9.89 0.25 6.09
CA VAL A 275 -9.83 -0.17 4.69
C VAL A 275 -9.49 -1.65 4.61
N LEU A 276 -8.42 -2.12 5.27
CA LEU A 276 -8.01 -3.53 5.23
C LEU A 276 -9.13 -4.45 5.72
N SER A 277 -9.82 -4.08 6.79
CA SER A 277 -10.93 -4.85 7.34
C SER A 277 -12.12 -4.93 6.38
N ALA A 278 -12.49 -3.81 5.76
CA ALA A 278 -13.56 -3.78 4.75
C ALA A 278 -13.18 -4.60 3.50
N GLN A 279 -11.92 -4.52 3.05
CA GLN A 279 -11.45 -5.24 1.88
C GLN A 279 -11.32 -6.74 2.16
N PHE A 280 -10.87 -7.14 3.34
CA PHE A 280 -10.89 -8.54 3.78
C PHE A 280 -12.30 -9.13 3.66
N LEU A 281 -13.32 -8.44 4.20
CA LEU A 281 -14.71 -8.88 4.08
C LEU A 281 -15.19 -8.92 2.63
N ALA A 282 -14.83 -7.94 1.81
CA ALA A 282 -15.18 -7.91 0.40
C ALA A 282 -14.59 -9.10 -0.37
N LEU A 283 -13.33 -9.45 -0.10
CA LEU A 283 -12.67 -10.62 -0.68
C LEU A 283 -13.30 -11.92 -0.20
N CYS A 284 -13.60 -12.07 1.10
CA CYS A 284 -14.34 -13.22 1.62
C CYS A 284 -15.74 -13.36 1.01
N LYS A 285 -16.44 -12.25 0.77
CA LYS A 285 -17.74 -12.26 0.08
C LYS A 285 -17.61 -12.71 -1.37
N LEU A 286 -16.57 -12.26 -2.07
CA LEU A 286 -16.29 -12.66 -3.45
C LEU A 286 -15.89 -14.14 -3.55
N LYS A 287 -15.12 -14.65 -2.58
CA LYS A 287 -14.65 -16.03 -2.51
C LYS A 287 -14.79 -16.58 -1.06
N PRO A 288 -15.98 -17.07 -0.67
CA PRO A 288 -16.21 -17.60 0.68
C PRO A 288 -15.27 -18.74 1.09
N SER A 289 -14.77 -19.52 0.13
CA SER A 289 -13.82 -20.61 0.37
C SER A 289 -12.50 -20.13 1.00
N LEU A 290 -12.18 -18.84 0.94
CA LEU A 290 -11.00 -18.26 1.59
C LEU A 290 -10.90 -18.61 3.08
N VAL A 291 -12.03 -18.62 3.79
CA VAL A 291 -12.05 -18.91 5.24
C VAL A 291 -11.62 -20.35 5.52
N VAL A 292 -11.97 -21.29 4.62
CA VAL A 292 -11.57 -22.70 4.73
C VAL A 292 -10.15 -22.91 4.22
N GLU A 293 -9.77 -22.28 3.11
CA GLU A 293 -8.45 -22.38 2.49
C GLU A 293 -7.33 -21.81 3.37
N LEU A 294 -7.57 -20.68 4.03
CA LEU A 294 -6.59 -19.96 4.85
C LEU A 294 -6.77 -20.19 6.34
N ALA A 295 -7.45 -21.28 6.72
CA ALA A 295 -7.84 -21.48 8.11
C ALA A 295 -6.67 -21.50 9.10
N ARG A 296 -5.53 -22.07 8.70
CA ARG A 296 -4.32 -22.07 9.51
C ARG A 296 -3.85 -20.64 9.78
N ASP A 297 -3.72 -19.82 8.74
CA ASP A 297 -3.23 -18.46 8.85
C ASP A 297 -4.21 -17.56 9.62
N LEU A 298 -5.51 -17.79 9.47
CA LEU A 298 -6.55 -17.10 10.26
C LEU A 298 -6.47 -17.46 11.75
N LEU A 299 -6.23 -18.74 12.09
CA LEU A 299 -6.02 -19.16 13.47
C LEU A 299 -4.72 -18.59 14.05
N GLU A 300 -3.64 -18.56 13.27
CA GLU A 300 -2.37 -17.95 13.68
C GLU A 300 -2.53 -16.44 13.93
N PHE A 301 -3.23 -15.75 13.04
CA PHE A 301 -3.60 -14.35 13.23
C PHE A 301 -4.36 -14.14 14.54
N LEU A 302 -5.44 -14.90 14.78
CA LEU A 302 -6.25 -14.79 16.01
C LEU A 302 -5.45 -15.12 17.28
N GLY A 303 -4.51 -16.06 17.20
CA GLY A 303 -3.64 -16.45 18.33
C GLY A 303 -2.51 -15.47 18.63
N SER A 304 -2.16 -14.58 17.69
CA SER A 304 -1.12 -13.56 17.86
C SER A 304 -1.66 -12.21 18.36
N VAL A 305 -2.95 -12.14 18.72
CA VAL A 305 -3.60 -10.87 19.05
C VAL A 305 -3.25 -10.40 20.48
N ASN A 306 -2.02 -9.95 20.71
CA ASN A 306 -1.60 -9.43 22.03
C ASN A 306 -2.24 -8.06 22.39
N ASP A 307 -2.50 -7.22 21.40
CA ASP A 307 -3.29 -5.97 21.54
C ASP A 307 -4.50 -6.01 20.61
N VAL A 308 -5.69 -6.27 21.19
CA VAL A 308 -6.96 -6.29 20.46
C VAL A 308 -7.42 -4.86 20.14
N HIS A 309 -7.00 -3.84 20.91
CA HIS A 309 -7.49 -2.48 20.77
C HIS A 309 -7.03 -1.83 19.46
N GLY A 310 -5.73 -1.90 19.18
CA GLY A 310 -5.16 -1.36 17.94
C GLY A 310 -5.71 -2.04 16.68
N ARG A 311 -6.21 -3.28 16.78
CA ARG A 311 -6.61 -4.12 15.63
C ARG A 311 -8.07 -4.53 15.64
N ALA A 312 -8.88 -3.89 16.48
CA ALA A 312 -10.27 -4.29 16.73
C ALA A 312 -11.07 -4.44 15.43
N SER A 313 -10.86 -3.54 14.45
CA SER A 313 -11.56 -3.59 13.15
C SER A 313 -11.21 -4.84 12.34
N MET A 314 -9.92 -5.21 12.31
CA MET A 314 -9.45 -6.38 11.57
C MET A 314 -9.90 -7.68 12.26
N VAL A 315 -9.70 -7.78 13.57
CA VAL A 315 -10.14 -8.92 14.38
C VAL A 315 -11.64 -9.13 14.23
N THR A 316 -12.44 -8.08 14.40
CA THR A 316 -13.91 -8.15 14.22
C THR A 316 -14.29 -8.70 12.86
N SER A 317 -13.60 -8.25 11.80
CA SER A 317 -13.88 -8.68 10.43
C SER A 317 -13.50 -10.15 10.19
N VAL A 318 -12.35 -10.59 10.71
CA VAL A 318 -11.91 -11.99 10.65
C VAL A 318 -12.90 -12.90 11.39
N VAL A 319 -13.24 -12.56 12.64
CA VAL A 319 -14.18 -13.31 13.46
C VAL A 319 -15.55 -13.38 12.77
N TRP A 320 -16.05 -12.25 12.27
CA TRP A 320 -17.32 -12.23 11.54
C TRP A 320 -17.30 -13.12 10.29
N ALA A 321 -16.23 -13.07 9.49
CA ALA A 321 -16.11 -13.88 8.28
C ALA A 321 -16.05 -15.38 8.60
N ILE A 322 -15.39 -15.77 9.68
CA ILE A 322 -15.41 -17.15 10.20
C ILE A 322 -16.83 -17.57 10.54
N GLY A 323 -17.53 -16.76 11.33
CA GLY A 323 -18.92 -17.01 11.70
C GLY A 323 -19.85 -17.11 10.49
N GLU A 324 -19.62 -16.30 9.45
CA GLU A 324 -20.45 -16.32 8.25
C GLU A 324 -20.13 -17.50 7.33
N TYR A 325 -18.87 -17.67 6.95
CA TYR A 325 -18.46 -18.51 5.83
C TYR A 325 -17.88 -19.88 6.20
N LEU A 326 -17.52 -20.14 7.47
CA LEU A 326 -17.03 -21.45 7.90
C LEU A 326 -18.19 -22.46 7.99
N SER A 327 -18.63 -22.96 6.84
CA SER A 327 -19.75 -23.89 6.69
C SER A 327 -19.60 -24.73 5.42
N VAL A 328 -20.07 -25.98 5.49
CA VAL A 328 -20.18 -26.90 4.34
C VAL A 328 -21.05 -26.36 3.19
N THR A 329 -21.91 -25.38 3.48
CA THR A 329 -22.73 -24.69 2.47
C THR A 329 -21.91 -23.81 1.52
N TYR A 330 -20.81 -23.22 2.02
CA TYR A 330 -19.93 -22.36 1.24
C TYR A 330 -18.72 -23.11 0.68
N ASP A 331 -18.19 -24.09 1.41
CA ASP A 331 -17.11 -24.95 0.94
C ASP A 331 -17.23 -26.37 1.51
N ARG A 332 -17.35 -27.36 0.61
CA ARG A 332 -17.49 -28.78 0.97
C ARG A 332 -16.28 -29.36 1.71
N ARG A 333 -15.12 -28.70 1.66
CA ARG A 333 -13.91 -29.09 2.39
C ARG A 333 -13.96 -28.72 3.88
N CYS A 334 -14.95 -27.91 4.30
CA CYS A 334 -15.14 -27.54 5.70
C CYS A 334 -15.40 -28.81 6.54
N THR A 335 -14.59 -29.02 7.59
CA THR A 335 -14.74 -30.16 8.50
C THR A 335 -15.22 -29.74 9.88
N VAL A 336 -15.82 -30.67 10.62
CA VAL A 336 -16.21 -30.45 12.02
C VAL A 336 -14.98 -30.16 12.89
N GLU A 337 -13.85 -30.84 12.63
CA GLU A 337 -12.58 -30.58 13.33
C GLU A 337 -12.12 -29.12 13.15
N GLN A 338 -12.25 -28.57 11.94
CA GLN A 338 -11.89 -27.18 11.66
C GLN A 338 -12.81 -26.20 12.40
N ILE A 339 -14.12 -26.49 12.43
CA ILE A 339 -15.10 -25.71 13.21
C ILE A 339 -14.73 -25.70 14.70
N ASN A 340 -14.41 -26.86 15.26
CA ASN A 340 -14.04 -27.00 16.67
C ASN A 340 -12.75 -26.21 17.00
N LYS A 341 -11.73 -26.26 16.13
CA LYS A 341 -10.48 -25.47 16.31
C LYS A 341 -10.74 -23.97 16.33
N PHE A 342 -11.58 -23.47 15.41
CA PHE A 342 -11.97 -22.05 15.43
C PHE A 342 -12.79 -21.71 16.66
N PHE A 343 -13.72 -22.56 17.08
CA PHE A 343 -14.50 -22.33 18.29
C PHE A 343 -13.59 -22.18 19.52
N GLU A 344 -12.65 -23.10 19.73
CA GLU A 344 -11.72 -23.06 20.85
C GLU A 344 -10.85 -21.80 20.84
N ALA A 345 -10.30 -21.43 19.69
CA ALA A 345 -9.49 -20.22 19.55
C ALA A 345 -10.30 -18.94 19.85
N LEU A 346 -11.55 -18.87 19.36
CA LEU A 346 -12.42 -17.72 19.59
C LEU A 346 -12.94 -17.65 21.03
N GLU A 347 -13.17 -18.79 21.67
CA GLU A 347 -13.56 -18.87 23.08
C GLU A 347 -12.40 -18.39 23.97
N ALA A 348 -11.17 -18.83 23.69
CA ALA A 348 -9.98 -18.35 24.38
C ALA A 348 -9.78 -16.83 24.22
N LEU A 349 -9.93 -16.31 22.99
CA LEU A 349 -9.83 -14.88 22.71
C LEU A 349 -10.92 -14.08 23.45
N LEU A 350 -12.16 -14.59 23.49
CA LEU A 350 -13.24 -13.97 24.23
C LEU A 350 -12.96 -13.94 25.73
N PHE A 351 -12.43 -15.03 26.29
CA PHE A 351 -12.02 -15.08 27.69
C PHE A 351 -10.92 -14.06 28.00
N GLU A 352 -9.90 -13.96 27.15
CA GLU A 352 -8.81 -12.97 27.30
C GLU A 352 -9.35 -11.53 27.31
N VAL A 353 -10.24 -11.21 26.36
CA VAL A 353 -10.85 -9.88 26.21
C VAL A 353 -11.80 -9.52 27.37
N THR A 354 -12.48 -10.50 27.95
CA THR A 354 -13.46 -10.26 29.03
C THR A 354 -12.85 -10.30 30.43
N GLN A 355 -11.76 -11.04 30.61
CA GLN A 355 -11.03 -11.16 31.89
C GLN A 355 -9.93 -10.12 32.07
N SER A 356 -9.51 -9.43 31.00
CA SER A 356 -8.60 -8.28 31.12
C SER A 356 -9.23 -7.20 32.01
N ARG A 357 -8.64 -6.94 33.18
CA ARG A 357 -9.15 -5.96 34.16
C ARG A 357 -9.27 -4.58 33.51
N PRO A 358 -10.42 -3.89 33.62
CA PRO A 358 -10.56 -2.52 33.16
C PRO A 358 -9.55 -1.63 33.90
N SER A 359 -8.62 -1.03 33.16
CA SER A 359 -7.87 0.11 33.70
C SER A 359 -8.83 1.30 33.78
N ALA A 360 -8.78 2.06 34.87
CA ALA A 360 -9.78 3.07 35.25
C ALA A 360 -10.00 4.24 34.26
N ALA A 361 -9.33 4.23 33.09
CA ALA A 361 -9.37 5.33 32.13
C ALA A 361 -10.12 5.02 30.81
N LEU A 362 -10.26 3.77 30.36
CA LEU A 362 -11.01 3.40 29.13
C LEU A 362 -11.40 1.90 29.13
N PRO A 363 -12.55 1.51 28.54
CA PRO A 363 -12.80 0.11 28.21
C PRO A 363 -11.73 -0.37 27.21
N GLN A 364 -10.94 -1.38 27.61
CA GLN A 364 -9.78 -1.84 26.84
C GLN A 364 -10.18 -2.49 25.50
N CYS A 365 -11.37 -3.06 25.38
CA CYS A 365 -11.86 -3.66 24.15
C CYS A 365 -13.22 -3.05 23.73
N PRO A 366 -13.42 -2.71 22.44
CA PRO A 366 -14.70 -2.21 21.95
C PRO A 366 -15.81 -3.28 22.10
N PRO A 367 -17.03 -2.91 22.58
CA PRO A 367 -18.13 -3.85 22.80
C PRO A 367 -18.57 -4.59 21.53
N GLN A 368 -18.29 -4.03 20.36
CA GLN A 368 -18.54 -4.66 19.07
C GLN A 368 -17.73 -5.96 18.90
N VAL A 369 -16.49 -6.01 19.40
CA VAL A 369 -15.63 -7.20 19.29
C VAL A 369 -16.24 -8.36 20.08
N VAL A 370 -16.65 -8.10 21.33
CA VAL A 370 -17.32 -9.08 22.21
C VAL A 370 -18.62 -9.58 21.58
N THR A 371 -19.42 -8.67 21.04
CA THR A 371 -20.70 -9.02 20.38
C THR A 371 -20.48 -9.95 19.20
N VAL A 372 -19.49 -9.65 18.36
CA VAL A 372 -19.18 -10.45 17.16
C VAL A 372 -18.58 -11.80 17.55
N LEU A 373 -17.74 -11.87 18.59
CA LEU A 373 -17.23 -13.13 19.15
C LEU A 373 -18.37 -14.02 19.64
N MET A 374 -19.25 -13.51 20.50
CA MET A 374 -20.40 -14.25 21.03
C MET A 374 -21.33 -14.77 19.93
N THR A 375 -21.64 -13.90 18.96
CA THR A 375 -22.49 -14.25 17.81
C THR A 375 -21.81 -15.35 16.98
N THR A 376 -20.50 -15.25 16.77
CA THR A 376 -19.73 -16.23 15.99
C THR A 376 -19.65 -17.58 16.69
N LEU A 377 -19.37 -17.62 17.99
CA LEU A 377 -19.37 -18.85 18.78
C LEU A 377 -20.73 -19.56 18.70
N THR A 378 -21.83 -18.81 18.81
CA THR A 378 -23.18 -19.36 18.67
C THR A 378 -23.43 -19.93 17.27
N LYS A 379 -23.00 -19.23 16.21
CA LYS A 379 -23.07 -19.73 14.83
C LYS A 379 -22.27 -21.02 14.66
N LEU A 380 -21.04 -21.10 15.17
CA LEU A 380 -20.21 -22.30 15.09
C LEU A 380 -20.80 -23.47 15.87
N ALA A 381 -21.34 -23.24 17.06
CA ALA A 381 -21.99 -24.29 17.86
C ALA A 381 -23.24 -24.85 17.18
N SER A 382 -24.02 -24.02 16.47
CA SER A 382 -25.15 -24.54 15.66
C SER A 382 -24.73 -25.44 14.49
N ARG A 383 -23.44 -25.43 14.12
CA ARG A 383 -22.87 -26.24 13.03
C ARG A 383 -22.14 -27.50 13.53
N SER A 384 -21.95 -27.66 14.84
CA SER A 384 -21.28 -28.80 15.46
C SER A 384 -21.99 -29.17 16.77
N GLN A 385 -22.69 -30.32 16.78
CA GLN A 385 -23.53 -30.74 17.92
C GLN A 385 -22.74 -30.83 19.23
N ASP A 386 -21.46 -31.20 19.18
CA ASP A 386 -20.59 -31.36 20.33
C ASP A 386 -20.30 -30.03 21.07
N LEU A 387 -20.48 -28.89 20.40
CA LEU A 387 -20.20 -27.57 20.95
C LEU A 387 -21.41 -26.94 21.66
N ILE A 388 -22.63 -27.41 21.41
CA ILE A 388 -23.88 -26.86 21.96
C ILE A 388 -23.84 -26.76 23.50
N PRO A 389 -23.37 -27.78 24.25
CA PRO A 389 -23.31 -27.70 25.72
C PRO A 389 -22.37 -26.61 26.23
N ARG A 390 -21.33 -26.22 25.48
CA ARG A 390 -20.37 -25.17 25.91
C ARG A 390 -20.94 -23.76 25.73
N CYS A 391 -21.77 -23.56 24.71
CA CYS A 391 -22.50 -22.30 24.54
C CYS A 391 -23.65 -22.14 25.55
N LEU A 392 -24.33 -23.24 25.92
CA LEU A 392 -25.48 -23.21 26.83
C LEU A 392 -25.13 -23.39 28.31
N GLY A 393 -24.07 -24.15 28.61
CA GLY A 393 -23.65 -24.53 29.96
C GLY A 393 -22.44 -23.76 30.49
N GLY A 394 -21.77 -22.96 29.66
CA GLY A 394 -20.81 -21.98 30.18
C GLY A 394 -21.55 -20.94 31.01
N GLU A 395 -20.97 -20.56 32.14
CA GLU A 395 -21.40 -19.48 33.04
C GLU A 395 -21.34 -18.10 32.35
N TRP A 396 -21.89 -17.96 31.14
CA TRP A 396 -22.01 -16.70 30.42
C TRP A 396 -23.08 -15.78 31.03
N GLY A 397 -23.79 -16.23 32.08
CA GLY A 397 -24.97 -15.57 32.67
C GLY A 397 -25.03 -15.46 34.20
N GLU A 398 -24.00 -15.88 34.95
CA GLU A 398 -23.94 -15.70 36.42
C GLU A 398 -22.59 -15.03 36.76
N ARG A 399 -22.40 -13.80 37.26
CA ARG A 399 -23.15 -12.67 37.87
C ARG A 399 -22.21 -11.41 37.84
N PRO A 400 -22.54 -10.22 38.41
CA PRO A 400 -23.82 -9.69 38.88
C PRO A 400 -24.23 -8.39 38.15
N ALA A 401 -25.52 -8.06 38.29
CA ALA A 401 -26.03 -6.71 38.14
C ALA A 401 -25.19 -5.73 38.95
N GLY A 402 -24.48 -4.84 38.26
CA GLY A 402 -23.57 -3.86 38.83
C GLY A 402 -22.92 -3.02 37.75
N PHE A 403 -23.75 -2.39 36.92
CA PHE A 403 -23.38 -1.18 36.17
C PHE A 403 -24.08 0.01 36.82
#